data_AF-A0A127SQS0-F1
#
_entry.id   AF-A0A127SQS0-F1
#
_cell.length_a   1.000
_cell.length_b   1.000
_cell.length_c   1.000
_cell.angle_alpha   90.00
_cell.angle_beta   90.00
_cell.angle_gamma   90.00
#
_symmetry.space_group_name_H-M   'P 1'
#
loop_
_entity.id
_entity.type
_entity.pdbx_description
1 polymer ?
#
loop_
_entity_poly.entity_id
_entity_poly.type
_entity_poly.pdbx_seq_one_letter_code
_entity_poly.pdbx_strand_id
1 'polypeptide(L)'
;GKELASLRVASIGGGDIRIPGREDVEGPDIYLENTFAEIADLCKWRYMTRLSDYVELYEGPEIWDFLQTVWDTMKASIDAGLSTTGILPGGLGVQRKARFLLDQQRS
;
A
#
# COMPACT_ATOMS: atom_id res chain seq x y z
N GLY A 1 33.83 24.70 4.97
CA GLY A 1 32.73 24.37 5.89
C GLY A 1 33.08 23.08 6.62
N LYS A 2 32.76 22.98 7.91
CA LYS A 2 32.96 21.74 8.69
C LYS A 2 31.63 20.98 8.71
N GLU A 3 31.67 19.68 8.45
CA GLU A 3 30.49 18.82 8.56
C GLU A 3 29.97 18.82 10.00
N LEU A 4 28.64 18.94 10.18
CA LEU A 4 28.00 19.04 11.50
C LEU A 4 27.46 17.68 12.00
N ALA A 5 27.03 16.79 11.10
CA ALA A 5 26.53 15.45 11.41
C ALA A 5 26.41 14.59 10.14
N SER A 6 26.40 13.26 10.32
CA SER A 6 26.04 12.27 9.29
C SER A 6 25.06 11.23 9.84
N LEU A 7 24.19 10.71 8.96
CA LEU A 7 23.21 9.67 9.28
C LEU A 7 23.17 8.64 8.15
N ARG A 8 23.24 7.36 8.50
CA ARG A 8 23.08 6.24 7.56
C ARG A 8 21.68 5.65 7.68
N VAL A 9 21.04 5.43 6.53
CA VAL A 9 19.71 4.82 6.43
C VAL A 9 19.75 3.71 5.37
N ALA A 10 19.05 2.61 5.62
CA ALA A 10 18.89 1.51 4.68
C ALA A 10 17.41 1.38 4.27
N SER A 11 17.14 1.21 2.98
CA SER A 11 15.81 0.85 2.48
C SER A 11 15.66 -0.67 2.54
N ILE A 12 14.66 -1.16 3.26
CA ILE A 12 14.48 -2.61 3.51
C ILE A 12 13.31 -3.23 2.72
N GLY A 13 12.63 -2.43 1.89
CA GLY A 13 11.53 -2.88 1.02
C GLY A 13 10.18 -2.29 1.45
N GLY A 14 9.19 -2.31 0.55
CA GLY A 14 7.84 -1.81 0.85
C GLY A 14 7.71 -0.30 1.12
N GLY A 15 8.80 0.46 1.00
CA GLY A 15 8.86 1.87 1.42
C GLY A 15 9.43 2.08 2.83
N ASP A 16 9.79 1.01 3.53
CA ASP A 16 10.29 1.05 4.90
C ASP A 16 11.80 1.31 4.97
N ILE A 17 12.25 1.87 6.10
CA ILE A 17 13.63 2.28 6.35
C ILE A 17 14.17 1.77 7.69
N ARG A 18 15.46 1.45 7.71
CA ARG A 18 16.20 1.06 8.91
C ARG A 18 17.38 1.97 9.16
N ILE A 19 17.56 2.39 10.41
CA ILE A 19 18.73 3.16 10.86
C ILE A 19 19.64 2.21 11.67
N PRO A 20 20.84 1.86 11.17
CA PRO A 20 21.73 0.96 11.89
C PRO A 20 22.03 1.47 13.31
N GLY A 21 21.88 0.59 14.30
CA GLY A 21 22.10 0.90 15.71
C GLY A 21 20.90 1.50 16.44
N ARG A 22 19.75 1.68 15.77
CA ARG A 22 18.45 1.92 16.42
C ARG A 22 17.62 0.64 16.34
N GLU A 23 16.83 0.38 17.39
CA GLU A 23 15.81 -0.66 17.34
C GLU A 23 14.71 -0.24 16.36
N ASP A 24 14.22 -1.20 15.58
CA ASP A 24 13.10 -0.98 14.68
C ASP A 24 11.84 -0.85 15.56
N VAL A 25 11.08 0.22 15.35
CA VAL A 25 9.81 0.41 16.03
C VAL A 25 8.74 -0.19 15.13
N GLU A 26 8.53 -1.49 15.24
CA GLU A 26 7.31 -2.09 14.67
C GLU A 26 6.10 -1.59 15.48
N GLY A 27 5.00 -1.31 14.78
CA GLY A 27 3.74 -0.97 15.43
C GLY A 27 3.29 -2.12 16.34
N PRO A 28 2.43 -1.83 17.35
CA PRO A 28 1.86 -2.90 18.16
C PRO A 28 1.11 -3.89 17.26
N ASP A 29 1.36 -5.19 17.46
CA ASP A 29 0.54 -6.22 16.82
C ASP A 29 -0.84 -6.22 17.47
N ILE A 30 -1.83 -5.72 16.74
CA ILE A 30 -3.20 -5.55 17.22
C ILE A 30 -4.09 -6.76 16.89
N TYR A 31 -3.64 -7.68 16.03
CA TYR A 31 -4.39 -8.88 15.70
C TYR A 31 -3.96 -10.04 16.60
N LEU A 32 -4.91 -10.60 17.37
CA LEU A 32 -4.60 -11.70 18.28
C LEU A 32 -4.53 -13.04 17.56
N GLU A 33 -5.28 -13.20 16.47
CA GLU A 33 -5.34 -14.39 15.66
C GLU A 33 -4.18 -14.44 14.66
N ASN A 34 -3.40 -15.52 14.71
CA ASN A 34 -2.17 -15.71 13.94
C ASN A 34 -2.38 -16.62 12.71
N THR A 35 -3.57 -17.21 12.59
CA THR A 35 -3.91 -18.07 11.45
C THR A 35 -5.30 -17.77 10.91
N PHE A 36 -5.50 -18.06 9.62
CA PHE A 36 -6.82 -17.91 9.01
C PHE A 36 -7.89 -18.81 9.67
N ALA A 37 -7.49 -19.97 10.23
CA ALA A 37 -8.40 -20.84 10.97
C ALA A 37 -8.92 -20.17 12.25
N GLU A 38 -8.02 -19.55 13.01
CA GLU A 38 -8.37 -18.77 14.22
C GLU A 38 -9.29 -17.60 13.87
N ILE A 39 -8.94 -16.83 12.81
CA ILE A 39 -9.78 -15.74 12.30
C ILE A 39 -11.18 -16.24 11.94
N ALA A 40 -11.26 -17.35 11.19
CA ALA A 40 -12.53 -17.91 10.74
C ALA A 40 -13.39 -18.39 11.92
N ASP A 41 -12.79 -19.00 12.95
CA ASP A 41 -13.52 -19.47 14.12
C ASP A 41 -13.98 -18.30 15.00
N LEU A 42 -13.18 -17.24 15.13
CA LEU A 42 -13.62 -16.00 15.78
C LEU A 42 -14.82 -15.38 15.05
N CYS A 43 -14.74 -15.29 13.71
CA CYS A 43 -15.82 -14.72 12.91
C CYS A 43 -17.12 -15.51 13.08
N LYS A 44 -17.06 -16.85 13.05
CA LYS A 44 -18.22 -17.70 13.31
C LYS A 44 -18.76 -17.51 14.72
N TRP A 45 -17.88 -17.49 15.73
CA TRP A 45 -18.28 -17.34 17.14
C TRP A 45 -18.97 -15.99 17.41
N ARG A 46 -18.53 -14.92 16.75
CA ARG A 46 -19.14 -13.58 16.83
C ARG A 46 -20.28 -13.33 15.83
N TYR A 47 -20.69 -14.33 15.06
CA TYR A 47 -21.69 -14.19 13.99
C TYR A 47 -21.34 -13.11 12.94
N MET A 48 -20.04 -12.85 12.75
CA MET A 48 -19.54 -11.96 11.68
C MET A 48 -19.70 -12.66 10.34
N THR A 49 -20.33 -11.95 9.39
CA THR A 49 -20.57 -12.48 8.04
C THR A 49 -19.53 -12.03 7.04
N ARG A 50 -18.76 -10.97 7.36
CA ARG A 50 -17.74 -10.40 6.48
C ARG A 50 -16.40 -10.34 7.23
N LEU A 51 -15.32 -10.68 6.53
CA LEU A 51 -13.97 -10.53 7.06
C LEU A 51 -13.62 -9.06 7.37
N SER A 52 -14.26 -8.11 6.67
CA SER A 52 -14.09 -6.69 6.96
C SER A 52 -14.59 -6.29 8.34
N ASP A 53 -15.61 -6.97 8.87
CA ASP A 53 -16.15 -6.69 10.21
C ASP A 53 -15.13 -7.10 11.29
N TYR A 54 -14.33 -8.14 11.02
CA TYR A 54 -13.19 -8.55 11.83
C TYR A 54 -12.05 -7.52 11.77
N VAL A 55 -11.76 -6.96 10.59
CA VAL A 55 -10.74 -5.92 10.42
C VAL A 55 -11.15 -4.64 11.16
N GLU A 56 -12.38 -4.16 10.99
CA GLU A 56 -12.91 -2.98 11.70
C GLU A 56 -12.88 -3.16 13.22
N LEU A 57 -13.12 -4.37 13.73
CA LEU A 57 -13.05 -4.65 15.16
C LEU A 57 -11.67 -4.30 15.77
N TYR A 58 -10.58 -4.55 15.03
CA TYR A 58 -9.22 -4.32 15.51
C TYR A 58 -8.66 -2.95 15.12
N GLU A 59 -8.92 -2.50 13.88
CA GLU A 59 -8.40 -1.24 13.32
C GLU A 59 -9.27 -0.02 13.68
N GLY A 60 -10.50 -0.25 14.15
CA GLY A 60 -11.49 0.80 14.37
C GLY A 60 -12.21 1.26 13.09
N PRO A 61 -13.29 2.05 13.22
CA PRO A 61 -14.08 2.53 12.07
C PRO A 61 -13.30 3.47 11.14
N GLU A 62 -12.22 4.09 11.59
CA GLU A 62 -11.33 4.94 10.79
C GLU A 62 -10.64 4.19 9.64
N ILE A 63 -10.57 2.86 9.70
CA ILE A 63 -10.01 2.03 8.63
C ILE A 63 -10.72 2.27 7.31
N TRP A 64 -12.02 2.58 7.34
CA TRP A 64 -12.81 2.81 6.14
C TRP A 64 -12.41 4.09 5.42
N ASP A 65 -12.13 5.17 6.15
CA ASP A 65 -11.66 6.44 5.58
C ASP A 65 -10.24 6.27 4.98
N PHE A 66 -9.40 5.49 5.66
CA PHE A 66 -8.08 5.14 5.14
C PHE A 66 -8.18 4.32 3.84
N LEU A 67 -8.99 3.26 3.81
CA LEU A 67 -9.19 2.43 2.62
C LEU A 67 -9.82 3.22 1.48
N GLN A 68 -10.72 4.16 1.77
CA GLN A 68 -11.29 5.07 0.78
C GLN A 68 -10.20 5.97 0.17
N THR A 69 -9.28 6.49 0.97
CA THR A 69 -8.13 7.28 0.49
C THR A 69 -7.22 6.46 -0.43
N VAL A 70 -6.95 5.20 -0.06
CA VAL A 70 -6.19 4.26 -0.89
C VAL A 70 -6.89 4.02 -2.22
N TRP A 71 -8.20 3.77 -2.19
CA TRP A 71 -9.01 3.56 -3.39
C TRP A 71 -9.01 4.78 -4.33
N ASP A 72 -9.17 5.98 -3.77
CA ASP A 72 -9.11 7.22 -4.53
C ASP A 72 -7.73 7.43 -5.17
N THR A 73 -6.67 7.09 -4.45
CA THR A 73 -5.30 7.14 -4.96
C THR A 73 -5.08 6.15 -6.11
N MET A 74 -5.63 4.93 -6.00
CA MET A 74 -5.58 3.93 -7.07
C MET A 74 -6.29 4.42 -8.33
N LYS A 75 -7.50 4.97 -8.21
CA LYS A 75 -8.24 5.55 -9.35
C LYS A 75 -7.47 6.71 -9.99
N ALA A 76 -6.96 7.63 -9.19
CA ALA A 76 -6.17 8.76 -9.70
C ALA A 76 -4.91 8.28 -10.44
N SER A 77 -4.27 7.21 -9.96
CA SER A 77 -3.11 6.61 -10.61
C SER A 77 -3.45 5.97 -11.97
N ILE A 78 -4.63 5.34 -12.07
CA ILE A 78 -5.16 4.82 -13.33
C ILE A 78 -5.39 5.96 -14.32
N ASP A 79 -6.09 7.01 -13.89
CA ASP A 79 -6.38 8.18 -14.73
C ASP A 79 -5.09 8.84 -15.23
N ALA A 80 -4.13 9.05 -14.34
CA ALA A 80 -2.81 9.59 -14.70
C ALA A 80 -2.07 8.70 -15.70
N GLY A 81 -2.13 7.37 -15.51
CA GLY A 81 -1.53 6.40 -16.43
C GLY A 81 -2.16 6.43 -17.82
N LEU A 82 -3.49 6.61 -17.90
CA LEU A 82 -4.25 6.68 -19.14
C LEU A 82 -4.11 8.03 -19.86
N SER A 83 -3.90 9.13 -19.13
CA SER A 83 -3.73 10.47 -19.72
C SER A 83 -2.29 10.77 -20.14
N THR A 84 -1.30 10.07 -19.59
CA THR A 84 0.12 10.36 -19.82
C THR A 84 0.67 9.57 -21.02
N THR A 85 1.26 10.28 -21.98
CA THR A 85 1.95 9.71 -23.15
C THR A 85 3.45 10.01 -23.11
N GLY A 86 4.20 9.47 -24.08
CA GLY A 86 5.64 9.68 -24.22
C GLY A 86 6.50 8.47 -23.88
N ILE A 87 7.82 8.71 -23.77
CA ILE A 87 8.84 7.69 -23.51
C ILE A 87 9.14 7.61 -22.01
N LEU A 88 9.25 6.40 -21.47
CA LEU A 88 9.66 6.16 -20.09
C LEU A 88 11.13 6.59 -19.89
N PRO A 89 11.45 7.27 -18.78
CA PRO A 89 12.84 7.56 -18.42
C PRO A 89 13.62 6.26 -18.15
N GLY A 90 14.96 6.31 -18.22
CA GLY A 90 15.83 5.15 -17.99
C GLY A 90 16.60 4.65 -19.21
N GLY A 91 16.57 5.39 -20.34
CA GLY A 91 17.44 5.16 -21.50
C GLY A 91 17.06 3.98 -22.41
N LEU A 92 15.99 3.25 -22.09
CA LEU A 92 15.53 2.09 -22.87
C LEU A 92 14.63 2.45 -24.06
N GLY A 93 14.24 3.73 -24.21
CA GLY A 93 13.39 4.17 -25.33
C GLY A 93 11.96 3.59 -25.32
N VAL A 94 11.48 3.07 -24.18
CA VAL A 94 10.18 2.38 -24.07
C VAL A 94 9.04 3.39 -24.09
N GLN A 95 8.09 3.23 -25.02
CA GLN A 95 6.90 4.06 -25.10
C GLN A 95 5.81 3.63 -24.11
N ARG A 96 5.13 4.61 -23.49
CA ARG A 96 3.91 4.38 -22.70
C ARG A 96 2.77 3.93 -23.61
N LYS A 97 2.17 2.76 -23.32
CA LYS A 97 1.12 2.14 -24.17
C LYS A 97 -0.31 2.28 -23.66
N ALA A 98 -0.52 2.69 -22.40
CA ALA A 98 -1.84 2.66 -21.77
C ALA A 98 -2.90 3.46 -22.54
N ARG A 99 -2.60 4.72 -22.91
CA ARG A 99 -3.49 5.55 -23.73
C ARG A 99 -3.83 4.91 -25.08
N PHE A 100 -2.80 4.44 -25.80
CA PHE A 100 -2.94 3.83 -27.12
C PHE A 100 -3.88 2.61 -27.08
N LEU A 101 -3.73 1.74 -26.08
CA LEU A 101 -4.56 0.55 -25.94
C LEU A 101 -6.02 0.91 -25.60
N LEU A 102 -6.24 1.94 -24.77
CA LEU A 102 -7.60 2.41 -24.45
C LEU A 102 -8.31 2.99 -25.68
N ASP A 103 -7.61 3.81 -26.47
CA ASP A 103 -8.17 4.38 -27.69
C ASP A 103 -8.51 3.29 -28.72
N GLN A 104 -7.68 2.24 -28.82
CA GLN A 104 -7.94 1.07 -29.67
C GLN A 104 -9.14 0.23 -29.23
N GLN A 105 -9.40 0.09 -27.93
CA GLN A 105 -10.59 -0.62 -27.45
C GLN A 105 -11.89 0.14 -27.69
N ARG A 106 -11.82 1.46 -27.87
CA ARG A 106 -12.98 2.33 -28.07
C ARG A 106 -13.33 2.53 -29.55
N SER A 107 -12.46 2.12 -30.47
CA SER A 107 -12.66 2.12 -31.93
C SER A 107 -13.30 0.83 -32.41
#